data_AF-A0A2G2YCU2-F1
#
_entry.id   AF-A0A2G2YCU2-F1
#
_cell.length_a   1.000
_cell.length_b   1.000
_cell.length_c   1.000
_cell.angle_alpha   90.00
_cell.angle_beta   90.00
_cell.angle_gamma   90.00
#
_symmetry.space_group_name_H-M   'P 1'
#
loop_
_entity.id
_entity.type
_entity.pdbx_description
1 polymer ?
#
loop_
_entity_poly.entity_id
_entity_poly.type
_entity_poly.pdbx_seq_one_letter_code
_entity_poly.pdbx_strand_id
1 'polypeptide(L)'
;MKGELENDFTLNVCQSKLKRAKRIILEKLEGSFIDEYNKLEAYAQEIRSSNPGSDVVINIPKNALAQGKMQFLRMYLSFDALKKGWKCGLRPLIGVDGTFLKGRCKGMLLVALGQDSMNSFYPLAWAIVDKETSRTWS
;
A
#
# COMPACT_ATOMS: atom_id res chain seq x y z
N MET A 1 -17.10 -27.18 2.05
CA MET A 1 -15.70 -27.28 2.57
C MET A 1 -15.56 -28.09 3.87
N LYS A 2 -16.04 -27.66 5.06
CA LYS A 2 -15.85 -28.49 6.29
C LYS A 2 -16.63 -29.82 6.23
N GLY A 3 -17.92 -29.77 5.88
CA GLY A 3 -18.76 -30.97 5.77
C GLY A 3 -18.30 -31.94 4.68
N GLU A 4 -17.82 -31.43 3.54
CA GLU A 4 -17.23 -32.24 2.47
C GLU A 4 -15.96 -32.98 2.93
N LEU A 5 -15.09 -32.33 3.72
CA LEU A 5 -13.88 -32.97 4.24
C LEU A 5 -14.17 -34.09 5.25
N GLU A 6 -15.24 -33.95 6.02
CA GLU A 6 -15.68 -34.99 6.96
C GLU A 6 -16.35 -36.16 6.20
N ASN A 7 -17.15 -35.88 5.17
CA ASN A 7 -17.88 -36.90 4.43
C ASN A 7 -17.00 -37.66 3.42
N ASP A 8 -16.18 -36.96 2.65
CA ASP A 8 -15.42 -37.55 1.54
C ASP A 8 -14.06 -38.10 1.98
N PHE A 9 -13.48 -37.52 3.04
CA PHE A 9 -12.13 -37.83 3.50
C PHE A 9 -12.03 -38.30 4.95
N THR A 10 -13.17 -38.43 5.67
CA THR A 10 -13.20 -38.78 7.12
C THR A 10 -12.29 -37.91 7.99
N LEU A 11 -12.03 -36.67 7.57
CA LEU A 11 -11.17 -35.74 8.27
C LEU A 11 -11.99 -34.78 9.14
N ASN A 12 -11.92 -34.94 10.46
CA ASN A 12 -12.46 -33.96 11.40
C ASN A 12 -11.48 -32.79 11.56
N VAL A 13 -11.77 -31.69 10.86
CA VAL A 13 -10.89 -30.51 10.80
C VAL A 13 -11.53 -29.31 11.47
N CYS A 14 -10.83 -28.70 12.43
CA CYS A 14 -11.28 -27.46 13.04
C CYS A 14 -11.19 -26.26 12.07
N GLN A 15 -12.06 -25.26 12.26
CA GLN A 15 -12.12 -24.08 11.39
C GLN A 15 -10.79 -23.32 11.28
N SER A 16 -9.97 -23.31 12.34
CA SER A 16 -8.65 -22.68 12.32
C SER A 16 -7.67 -23.38 11.37
N LYS A 17 -7.72 -24.71 11.26
CA LYS A 17 -6.92 -25.48 10.28
C LYS A 17 -7.35 -25.19 8.85
N LEU A 18 -8.66 -25.10 8.58
CA LEU A 18 -9.18 -24.75 7.25
C LEU A 18 -8.76 -23.34 6.81
N LYS A 19 -8.87 -22.35 7.71
CA LYS A 19 -8.39 -20.98 7.45
C LYS A 19 -6.89 -20.94 7.18
N ARG A 20 -6.09 -21.72 7.92
CA ARG A 20 -4.64 -21.83 7.70
C ARG A 20 -4.32 -22.48 6.36
N ALA A 21 -4.99 -23.57 6.00
CA ALA A 21 -4.83 -24.22 4.71
C ALA A 21 -5.19 -23.29 3.55
N LYS A 22 -6.33 -22.60 3.64
CA LYS A 22 -6.74 -21.57 2.66
C LYS A 22 -5.66 -20.49 2.50
N ARG A 23 -5.10 -19.98 3.61
CA ARG A 23 -4.04 -18.98 3.56
C ARG A 23 -2.78 -19.49 2.84
N ILE A 24 -2.34 -20.72 3.12
CA ILE A 24 -1.16 -21.32 2.47
C ILE A 24 -1.40 -21.50 0.97
N ILE A 25 -2.60 -21.94 0.57
CA ILE A 25 -2.96 -22.12 -0.83
C ILE A 25 -2.95 -20.76 -1.55
N LEU A 26 -3.58 -19.73 -0.97
CA LEU A 26 -3.57 -18.38 -1.54
C LEU A 26 -2.14 -17.82 -1.65
N GLU A 27 -1.31 -17.96 -0.60
CA GLU A 27 0.10 -17.54 -0.64
C GLU A 27 0.90 -18.23 -1.76
N LYS A 28 0.57 -19.49 -2.10
CA LYS A 28 1.22 -20.20 -3.21
C LYS A 28 0.70 -19.78 -4.59
N LEU A 29 -0.56 -19.40 -4.70
CA LEU A 29 -1.19 -19.03 -5.97
C LEU A 29 -0.92 -17.57 -6.34
N GLU A 30 -1.10 -16.66 -5.38
CA GLU A 30 -1.02 -15.20 -5.58
C GLU A 30 0.36 -14.65 -5.23
N GLY A 31 1.16 -15.41 -4.48
CA GLY A 31 2.44 -14.97 -3.92
C GLY A 31 2.29 -14.47 -2.49
N SER A 32 3.43 -14.18 -1.85
CA SER A 32 3.43 -13.67 -0.48
C SER A 32 3.46 -12.14 -0.47
N PHE A 33 2.93 -11.53 0.60
CA PHE A 33 3.08 -10.09 0.86
C PHE A 33 4.56 -9.65 0.81
N ILE A 34 5.50 -10.52 1.19
CA ILE A 34 6.93 -10.20 1.15
C ILE A 34 7.37 -9.98 -0.31
N ASP A 35 6.89 -10.82 -1.23
CA ASP A 35 7.21 -10.72 -2.65
C ASP A 35 6.65 -9.43 -3.26
N GLU A 36 5.47 -8.98 -2.84
CA GLU A 36 4.88 -7.71 -3.28
C GLU A 36 5.68 -6.50 -2.79
N TYR A 37 6.06 -6.49 -1.50
CA TYR A 37 6.88 -5.40 -0.95
C TYR A 37 8.27 -5.33 -1.59
N ASN A 38 8.83 -6.48 -2.00
CA ASN A 38 10.09 -6.52 -2.75
C ASN A 38 9.99 -5.88 -4.14
N LYS A 39 8.78 -5.79 -4.72
CA LYS A 39 8.54 -5.14 -6.01
C LYS A 39 8.34 -3.63 -5.91
N LEU A 40 8.27 -3.04 -4.72
CA LEU A 40 7.96 -1.61 -4.54
C LEU A 40 8.96 -0.70 -5.23
N GLU A 41 10.26 -1.01 -5.18
CA GLU A 41 11.26 -0.18 -5.86
C GLU A 41 11.13 -0.28 -7.39
N ALA A 42 10.91 -1.49 -7.93
CA ALA A 42 10.64 -1.67 -9.35
C ALA A 42 9.38 -0.89 -9.78
N TYR A 43 8.31 -0.94 -8.99
CA TYR A 43 7.10 -0.17 -9.21
C TYR A 43 7.34 1.34 -9.20
N ALA A 44 8.13 1.85 -8.25
CA ALA A 44 8.49 3.25 -8.21
C ALA A 44 9.33 3.68 -9.41
N GLN A 45 10.27 2.85 -9.87
CA GLN A 45 11.03 3.10 -11.09
C GLN A 45 10.13 3.14 -12.32
N GLU A 46 9.18 2.21 -12.45
CA GLU A 46 8.22 2.19 -13.55
C GLU A 46 7.35 3.46 -13.56
N ILE A 47 6.89 3.94 -12.40
CA ILE A 47 6.16 5.23 -12.34
C ILE A 47 7.04 6.39 -12.80
N ARG A 48 8.29 6.48 -12.30
CA ARG A 48 9.22 7.55 -12.69
C ARG A 48 9.51 7.54 -14.18
N SER A 49 9.63 6.35 -14.78
CA SER A 49 9.88 6.15 -16.21
C SER A 49 8.65 6.50 -17.07
N SER A 50 7.49 5.96 -16.72
CA SER A 50 6.25 6.13 -17.49
C SER A 50 5.58 7.49 -17.31
N ASN A 51 5.78 8.16 -16.18
CA ASN A 51 5.16 9.44 -15.85
C ASN A 51 6.22 10.47 -15.41
N PRO A 52 7.04 11.00 -16.34
CA PRO A 52 8.07 11.98 -16.03
C PRO A 52 7.53 13.18 -15.24
N GLY A 53 8.26 13.60 -14.21
CA GLY A 53 7.88 14.69 -13.30
C GLY A 53 7.06 14.26 -12.08
N SER A 54 6.64 12.99 -12.01
CA SER A 54 5.98 12.43 -10.84
C SER A 54 6.99 12.21 -9.72
N ASP A 55 6.59 12.56 -8.49
CA ASP A 55 7.41 12.37 -7.31
C ASP A 55 7.08 11.00 -6.71
N VAL A 56 8.07 10.12 -6.67
CA VAL A 56 7.98 8.83 -5.98
C VAL A 56 9.17 8.70 -5.06
N VAL A 57 8.92 8.55 -3.77
CA VAL A 57 9.95 8.40 -2.75
C VAL A 57 9.64 7.16 -1.93
N ILE A 58 10.61 6.24 -1.88
CA ILE A 58 10.55 5.07 -1.01
C ILE A 58 11.72 5.18 -0.06
N ASN A 59 11.44 5.14 1.24
CA ASN A 59 12.48 5.07 2.26
C ASN A 59 12.60 3.64 2.76
N ILE A 60 13.81 3.12 2.61
CA ILE A 60 14.27 1.87 3.23
C ILE A 60 15.32 2.26 4.27
N PRO A 61 15.22 1.80 5.53
CA PRO A 61 16.19 2.17 6.56
C PRO A 61 17.55 1.56 6.23
N LYS A 62 18.64 2.32 6.39
CA LYS A 62 20.01 1.88 6.06
C LYS A 62 20.42 0.58 6.79
N ASN A 63 19.87 0.36 7.99
CA ASN A 63 20.14 -0.81 8.83
C ASN A 63 19.54 -2.11 8.24
N ALA A 64 18.53 -2.00 7.38
CA ALA A 64 17.92 -3.12 6.66
C ALA A 64 18.90 -3.80 5.70
N LEU A 65 19.76 -3.00 5.05
CA LEU A 65 20.80 -3.48 4.12
C LEU A 65 21.88 -4.26 4.88
N ALA A 66 22.26 -3.82 6.09
CA ALA A 66 23.29 -4.48 6.89
C ALA A 66 22.87 -5.85 7.46
N GLN A 67 21.57 -6.07 7.66
CA GLN A 67 21.02 -7.35 8.17
C GLN A 67 20.46 -8.25 7.06
N GLY A 68 20.62 -7.87 5.78
CA GLY A 68 20.08 -8.61 4.64
C GLY A 68 18.55 -8.70 4.60
N LYS A 69 17.85 -7.86 5.37
CA LYS A 69 16.39 -7.83 5.45
C LYS A 69 15.88 -6.45 5.08
N MET A 70 15.46 -6.30 3.83
CA MET A 70 14.74 -5.13 3.34
C MET A 70 13.49 -4.90 4.18
N GLN A 71 13.45 -3.79 4.92
CA GLN A 71 12.28 -3.37 5.68
C GLN A 71 11.71 -2.11 5.03
N PHE A 72 10.45 -2.17 4.65
CA PHE A 72 9.72 -0.99 4.22
C PHE A 72 9.50 -0.05 5.40
N LEU A 73 9.81 1.24 5.24
CA LEU A 73 9.56 2.25 6.28
C LEU A 73 8.43 3.19 5.87
N ARG A 74 8.57 3.84 4.72
CA ARG A 74 7.57 4.79 4.21
C ARG A 74 7.66 4.94 2.70
N MET A 75 6.53 5.30 2.10
CA MET A 75 6.43 5.65 0.69
C MET A 75 5.64 6.93 0.53
N TYR A 76 6.01 7.75 -0.44
CA TYR A 76 5.26 8.89 -0.92
C TYR A 76 5.14 8.82 -2.43
N LEU A 77 3.97 9.19 -2.95
CA LEU A 77 3.67 9.22 -4.38
C LEU A 77 2.79 10.42 -4.70
N SER A 78 3.20 11.21 -5.71
CA SER A 78 2.39 12.26 -6.32
C SER A 78 2.65 12.35 -7.82
N PHE A 79 1.61 12.21 -8.63
CA PHE A 79 1.73 12.29 -10.08
C PHE A 79 1.81 13.73 -10.57
N ASP A 80 2.67 13.97 -11.57
CA ASP A 80 2.83 15.30 -12.15
C ASP A 80 1.53 15.87 -12.72
N ALA A 81 0.77 15.02 -13.41
CA ALA A 81 -0.52 15.39 -13.99
C ALA A 81 -1.51 15.91 -12.93
N LEU A 82 -1.54 15.28 -11.75
CA LEU A 82 -2.44 15.66 -10.65
C LEU A 82 -2.01 16.99 -10.03
N LYS A 83 -0.70 17.19 -9.82
CA LYS A 83 -0.12 18.46 -9.33
C LYS A 83 -0.43 19.61 -10.30
N LYS A 84 -0.21 19.40 -11.60
CA LYS A 84 -0.47 20.40 -12.64
C LYS A 84 -1.95 20.70 -12.78
N GLY A 85 -2.80 19.67 -12.82
CA GLY A 85 -4.25 19.81 -12.88
C GLY A 85 -4.77 20.69 -11.74
N TRP A 86 -4.31 20.46 -10.52
CA TRP A 86 -4.68 21.29 -9.37
C TRP A 86 -4.30 22.76 -9.55
N LYS A 87 -3.04 23.02 -9.93
CA LYS A 87 -2.52 24.37 -10.13
C LYS A 87 -3.20 25.13 -11.28
N CYS A 88 -3.68 24.43 -12.31
CA CYS A 88 -4.21 25.07 -13.51
C CYS A 88 -5.63 25.64 -13.36
N GLY A 89 -6.42 25.20 -12.37
CA GLY A 89 -7.78 25.73 -12.25
C GLY A 89 -8.71 25.01 -11.28
N LEU A 90 -8.19 24.18 -10.38
CA LEU A 90 -9.03 23.50 -9.39
C LEU A 90 -9.14 24.37 -8.14
N ARG A 91 -10.08 24.04 -7.25
CA ARG A 91 -10.33 24.86 -6.06
C ARG A 91 -9.08 24.83 -5.18
N PRO A 92 -8.67 25.96 -4.58
CA PRO A 92 -7.52 26.02 -3.67
C PRO A 92 -7.86 25.43 -2.29
N LEU A 93 -8.40 24.22 -2.29
CA LEU A 93 -8.80 23.45 -1.12
C LEU A 93 -8.10 22.09 -1.20
N ILE A 94 -7.40 21.75 -0.13
CA ILE A 94 -6.77 20.44 0.05
C ILE A 94 -7.34 19.84 1.33
N GLY A 95 -7.96 18.68 1.18
CA GLY A 95 -8.33 17.81 2.30
C GLY A 95 -7.23 16.78 2.53
N VAL A 96 -6.94 16.45 3.78
CA VAL A 96 -6.01 15.37 4.12
C VAL A 96 -6.69 14.45 5.11
N ASP A 97 -6.68 13.16 4.84
CA ASP A 97 -7.22 12.14 5.74
C ASP A 97 -6.30 10.91 5.78
N GLY A 98 -6.37 10.19 6.89
CA GLY A 98 -5.54 9.03 7.20
C GLY A 98 -6.38 7.81 7.56
N THR A 99 -6.02 6.65 7.03
CA THR A 99 -6.67 5.39 7.40
C THR A 99 -5.67 4.30 7.75
N PHE A 100 -6.00 3.48 8.75
CA PHE A 100 -5.14 2.38 9.18
C PHE A 100 -5.18 1.23 8.17
N LEU A 101 -4.00 0.79 7.72
CA LEU A 101 -3.89 -0.39 6.88
C LEU A 101 -4.20 -1.65 7.68
N LYS A 102 -5.13 -2.47 7.15
CA LYS A 102 -5.47 -3.77 7.70
C LYS A 102 -4.67 -4.84 6.95
N GLY A 103 -3.83 -5.59 7.65
CA GLY A 103 -3.04 -6.64 7.03
C GLY A 103 -1.87 -7.10 7.88
N ARG A 104 -0.97 -7.87 7.27
CA ARG A 104 0.30 -8.27 7.92
C ARG A 104 1.22 -7.08 8.13
N CYS A 105 1.30 -6.20 7.14
CA CYS A 105 2.03 -4.95 7.25
C CYS A 105 1.08 -3.90 7.82
N LYS A 106 1.34 -3.50 9.06
CA LYS A 106 0.63 -2.40 9.72
C LYS A 106 1.19 -1.07 9.24
N GLY A 107 0.39 -0.03 9.36
CA GLY A 107 0.77 1.33 9.00
C GLY A 107 -0.48 2.18 8.79
N MET A 108 -0.26 3.37 8.26
CA MET A 108 -1.31 4.31 7.93
C MET A 108 -1.11 4.81 6.50
N LEU A 109 -2.20 4.81 5.74
CA LEU A 109 -2.29 5.44 4.43
C LEU A 109 -2.83 6.86 4.64
N LEU A 110 -2.01 7.85 4.33
CA LEU A 110 -2.36 9.26 4.30
C LEU A 110 -2.65 9.66 2.86
N VAL A 111 -3.76 10.33 2.61
CA VAL A 111 -4.15 10.78 1.27
C VAL A 111 -4.47 12.27 1.32
N ALA A 112 -3.81 13.03 0.44
CA ALA A 112 -4.17 14.41 0.15
C ALA A 112 -5.13 14.42 -1.05
N LEU A 113 -6.29 15.06 -0.90
CA LEU A 113 -7.34 15.17 -1.90
C LEU A 113 -7.49 16.63 -2.32
N GLY A 114 -7.64 16.86 -3.62
CA GLY A 114 -8.09 18.12 -4.20
C GLY A 114 -9.57 18.05 -4.54
N GLN A 115 -10.23 19.21 -4.62
CA GLN A 115 -11.62 19.33 -5.09
C GLN A 115 -11.69 20.10 -6.40
N ASP A 116 -12.42 19.57 -7.36
CA ASP A 116 -12.65 20.25 -8.64
C ASP A 116 -13.80 21.28 -8.59
N SER A 117 -14.01 21.97 -9.70
CA SER A 117 -15.10 22.95 -9.84
C SER A 117 -16.48 22.30 -9.72
N MET A 118 -16.60 21.00 -10.01
CA MET A 118 -17.81 20.19 -9.96
C MET A 118 -18.02 19.48 -8.61
N ASN A 119 -17.25 19.85 -7.59
CA ASN A 119 -17.27 19.28 -6.23
C ASN A 119 -16.84 17.81 -6.14
N SER A 120 -16.20 17.26 -7.18
CA SER A 120 -15.59 15.93 -7.13
C SER A 120 -14.22 15.98 -6.48
N PHE A 121 -13.90 14.96 -5.68
CA PHE A 121 -12.59 14.80 -5.06
C PHE A 121 -11.71 13.85 -5.85
N TYR A 122 -10.42 14.18 -5.93
CA TYR A 122 -9.42 13.32 -6.56
C TYR A 122 -8.12 13.37 -5.75
N PRO A 123 -7.31 12.28 -5.78
CA PRO A 123 -6.06 12.26 -5.05
C PRO A 123 -5.02 13.20 -5.68
N LEU A 124 -4.32 13.95 -4.84
CA LEU A 124 -3.15 14.76 -5.21
C LEU A 124 -1.85 14.02 -4.92
N ALA A 125 -1.81 13.40 -3.74
CA ALA A 125 -0.68 12.62 -3.27
C ALA A 125 -1.15 11.62 -2.22
N TRP A 126 -0.37 10.56 -2.03
CA TRP A 126 -0.55 9.66 -0.91
C TRP A 126 0.78 9.21 -0.33
N ALA A 127 0.74 8.88 0.95
CA ALA A 127 1.87 8.37 1.67
C ALA A 127 1.48 7.16 2.51
N ILE A 128 2.36 6.17 2.57
CA ILE A 128 2.27 5.07 3.53
C ILE A 128 3.32 5.34 4.59
N VAL A 129 2.88 5.47 5.84
CA VAL A 129 3.73 5.75 7.00
C VAL A 129 3.45 4.77 8.13
N ASP A 130 4.36 4.67 9.09
CA ASP A 130 4.17 3.85 10.29
C ASP A 130 3.14 4.47 11.25
N LYS A 131 3.21 5.79 11.46
CA LYS A 131 2.33 6.55 12.36
C LYS A 131 2.31 8.04 12.00
N GLU A 132 1.19 8.72 12.24
CA GLU A 132 1.12 10.19 12.22
C GLU A 132 1.93 10.79 13.38
N THR A 133 3.10 11.30 13.06
CA THR A 133 3.95 12.05 14.01
C THR A 133 4.51 13.28 13.31
N SER A 134 4.91 14.31 14.06
CA SER A 134 5.53 15.51 13.46
C SER A 134 6.72 15.17 12.55
N ARG A 135 7.45 14.09 12.85
CA ARG A 135 8.56 13.58 12.04
C ARG A 135 8.12 12.93 10.72
N THR A 136 6.94 12.32 10.65
CA THR A 136 6.43 11.75 9.40
C THR A 136 5.84 12.82 8.48
N TRP A 137 5.43 13.96 9.05
CA TRP A 137 4.94 15.13 8.32
C TRP A 137 6.05 16.11 7.88
N SER A 138 7.29 15.91 8.36
CA SER A 138 8.48 16.69 7.98
C SER A 138 9.32 15.95 6.94
#